data_AF-A0A954JB07-F1
#
_entry.id   AF-A0A954JB07-F1
#
_cell.length_a   1.000
_cell.length_b   1.000
_cell.length_c   1.000
_cell.angle_alpha   90.00
_cell.angle_beta   90.00
_cell.angle_gamma   90.00
#
_symmetry.space_group_name_H-M   'P 1'
#
loop_
_entity.id
_entity.type
_entity.pdbx_description
1 polymer ?
#
loop_
_entity_poly.entity_id
_entity_poly.type
_entity_poly.pdbx_seq_one_letter_code
_entity_poly.pdbx_strand_id
1 'polypeptide(L)'
;MNERVVLAMSGGVDSSAAAYLLKQQGYEVIGLFMRSGATETTCQLDEPGALPIINLPAHKQGCCSASDAADARRVADELDIPFHALNFQDAFGRIKDYFADEYLSGRTPNPCVMCNNWLKFGRLWEFAQQVGATRIATGHYAQMICGPDGEPQLCRGRDLSKDQSYVLFGIERSLLPRILFPVGGFEKREIRELAGAARLETANKKDSQEICFIPDNNHARFINDYRGPQETSGHFVTPEGEVLGEHGGFERFTIGQRRGLGIAFGEPRFVVEIRAESREVVLGLREDLACAGLKADRCNWLADVPAVFRCQAQIRYQHPPADCEITIHEDGTLTARFDQPQYGVAPGQAFVCYDQQRVLGGGWIRSSLKANDFPTALPVPTDTTS
;
A
#
# COMPACT_ATOMS: atom_id res chain seq x y z
N MET A 1 -18.50 -31.27 -1.91
CA MET A 1 -18.52 -30.21 -0.88
C MET A 1 -18.07 -28.93 -1.56
N ASN A 2 -18.81 -27.84 -1.39
CA ASN A 2 -18.40 -26.55 -1.93
C ASN A 2 -17.13 -26.10 -1.19
N GLU A 3 -16.20 -25.51 -1.93
CA GLU A 3 -14.98 -24.99 -1.32
C GLU A 3 -15.33 -23.75 -0.46
N ARG A 4 -14.79 -23.69 0.76
CA ARG A 4 -15.12 -22.64 1.73
C ARG A 4 -14.09 -21.50 1.68
N VAL A 5 -14.58 -20.27 1.60
CA VAL A 5 -13.78 -19.06 1.41
C VAL A 5 -14.11 -18.04 2.49
N VAL A 6 -13.09 -17.53 3.19
CA VAL A 6 -13.28 -16.32 4.01
C VAL A 6 -12.97 -15.08 3.19
N LEU A 7 -13.96 -14.20 3.06
CA LEU A 7 -13.84 -12.93 2.34
C LEU A 7 -13.66 -11.77 3.31
N ALA A 8 -12.59 -11.01 3.16
CA ALA A 8 -12.46 -9.73 3.84
C ALA A 8 -13.46 -8.71 3.27
N MET A 9 -14.44 -8.33 4.07
CA MET A 9 -15.48 -7.36 3.73
C MET A 9 -15.20 -6.03 4.41
N SER A 10 -14.96 -4.98 3.64
CA SER A 10 -14.65 -3.64 4.15
C SER A 10 -15.88 -2.73 4.28
N GLY A 11 -17.06 -3.18 3.82
CA GLY A 11 -18.25 -2.35 3.67
C GLY A 11 -18.23 -1.47 2.42
N GLY A 12 -17.26 -1.67 1.53
CA GLY A 12 -17.18 -1.01 0.21
C GLY A 12 -17.85 -1.84 -0.89
N VAL A 13 -18.06 -1.19 -2.05
CA VAL A 13 -18.64 -1.83 -3.24
C VAL A 13 -17.81 -3.03 -3.72
N ASP A 14 -16.48 -2.93 -3.67
CA ASP A 14 -15.58 -3.95 -4.23
C ASP A 14 -15.65 -5.27 -3.46
N SER A 15 -15.60 -5.21 -2.12
CA SER A 15 -15.79 -6.41 -1.31
C SER A 15 -17.22 -6.97 -1.39
N SER A 16 -18.21 -6.11 -1.61
CA SER A 16 -19.61 -6.53 -1.74
C SER A 16 -19.84 -7.28 -3.06
N ALA A 17 -19.32 -6.75 -4.17
CA ALA A 17 -19.31 -7.42 -5.46
C ALA A 17 -18.49 -8.72 -5.42
N ALA A 18 -17.35 -8.73 -4.72
CA ALA A 18 -16.57 -9.95 -4.51
C ALA A 18 -17.38 -11.05 -3.81
N ALA A 19 -18.16 -10.71 -2.77
CA ALA A 19 -19.04 -11.66 -2.08
C ALA A 19 -20.07 -12.26 -3.02
N TYR A 20 -20.73 -11.40 -3.81
CA TYR A 20 -21.71 -11.81 -4.80
C TYR A 20 -21.12 -12.73 -5.87
N LEU A 21 -19.95 -12.37 -6.43
CA LEU A 21 -19.25 -13.17 -7.44
C LEU A 21 -18.86 -14.55 -6.92
N LEU A 22 -18.31 -14.64 -5.70
CA LEU A 22 -17.95 -15.91 -5.09
C LEU A 22 -19.18 -16.79 -4.84
N LYS A 23 -20.29 -16.20 -4.38
CA LYS A 23 -21.55 -16.93 -4.21
C LYS A 23 -22.07 -17.48 -5.54
N GLN A 24 -22.02 -16.69 -6.62
CA GLN A 24 -22.39 -17.16 -7.96
C GLN A 24 -21.49 -18.29 -8.48
N GLN A 25 -20.21 -18.28 -8.13
CA GLN A 25 -19.25 -19.34 -8.46
C GLN A 25 -19.45 -20.62 -7.62
N GLY A 26 -20.38 -20.62 -6.67
CA GLY A 26 -20.72 -21.80 -5.86
C GLY A 26 -19.83 -22.00 -4.62
N TYR A 27 -19.03 -21.00 -4.22
CA TYR A 27 -18.26 -21.09 -2.99
C TYR A 27 -19.16 -20.97 -1.75
N GLU A 28 -18.76 -21.63 -0.67
CA GLU A 28 -19.31 -21.35 0.66
C GLU A 28 -18.57 -20.14 1.24
N VAL A 29 -19.19 -18.96 1.16
CA VAL A 29 -18.57 -17.69 1.53
C VAL A 29 -18.86 -17.36 3.00
N ILE A 30 -17.82 -17.00 3.74
CA ILE A 30 -17.91 -16.41 5.09
C ILE A 30 -17.34 -15.00 5.04
N GLY A 31 -18.16 -14.00 5.36
CA GLY A 31 -17.73 -12.62 5.47
C GLY A 31 -16.95 -12.36 6.76
N LEU A 32 -15.83 -11.66 6.66
CA LEU A 32 -15.07 -11.18 7.81
C LEU A 32 -14.82 -9.67 7.70
N PHE A 33 -15.28 -8.92 8.69
CA PHE A 33 -14.92 -7.52 8.87
C PHE A 33 -13.84 -7.36 9.94
N MET A 34 -12.77 -6.64 9.58
CA MET A 34 -11.65 -6.38 10.47
C MET A 34 -11.83 -5.02 11.14
N ARG A 35 -12.21 -5.00 12.42
CA ARG A 35 -12.39 -3.74 13.17
C ARG A 35 -11.03 -3.20 13.60
N SER A 36 -10.81 -1.90 13.38
CA SER A 36 -9.56 -1.22 13.76
C SER A 36 -9.48 -0.83 15.24
N GLY A 37 -10.58 -0.96 15.98
CA GLY A 37 -10.68 -0.52 17.37
C GLY A 37 -10.69 1.00 17.54
N ALA A 38 -10.81 1.77 16.46
CA ALA A 38 -11.01 3.22 16.56
C ALA A 38 -12.32 3.49 17.30
N THR A 39 -12.23 4.07 18.49
CA THR A 39 -13.39 4.61 19.22
C THR A 39 -13.96 5.75 18.39
N GLU A 40 -15.14 5.54 17.82
CA GLU A 40 -15.88 6.66 17.28
C GLU A 40 -16.25 7.58 18.44
N THR A 41 -15.82 8.84 18.36
CA THR A 41 -16.14 9.91 19.33
C THR A 41 -17.66 10.14 19.46
N THR A 42 -18.46 9.51 18.60
CA THR A 42 -19.93 9.53 18.60
C THR A 42 -20.57 8.82 19.80
N CYS A 43 -19.81 8.02 20.56
CA CYS A 43 -20.30 7.38 21.79
C CYS A 43 -19.90 8.13 23.07
N GLN A 44 -19.24 9.29 22.98
CA GLN A 44 -19.04 10.16 24.15
C GLN A 44 -20.36 10.91 24.40
N LEU A 45 -21.08 10.46 25.43
CA LEU A 45 -22.24 11.17 25.96
C LEU A 45 -21.72 12.29 26.87
N ASP A 46 -22.04 13.54 26.56
CA ASP A 46 -21.79 14.67 27.47
C ASP A 46 -22.67 14.59 28.73
N GLU A 47 -23.77 13.82 28.66
CA GLU A 47 -24.80 13.70 29.71
C GLU A 47 -25.02 12.22 30.09
N PRO A 48 -24.87 11.83 31.38
CA PRO A 48 -25.18 10.48 31.84
C PRO A 48 -26.68 10.17 31.71
N GLY A 49 -27.05 9.16 30.92
CA GLY A 49 -28.42 8.62 30.87
C GLY A 49 -29.23 8.94 29.62
N ALA A 50 -28.68 9.69 28.65
CA ALA A 50 -29.30 9.84 27.34
C ALA A 50 -29.05 8.61 26.46
N LEU A 51 -30.09 8.07 25.81
CA LEU A 51 -29.91 7.12 24.72
C LEU A 51 -29.32 7.86 23.53
N PRO A 52 -28.14 7.47 23.01
CA PRO A 52 -27.55 8.17 21.87
C PRO A 52 -28.41 7.89 20.64
N ILE A 53 -29.16 8.90 20.17
CA ILE A 53 -29.66 8.86 18.79
C ILE A 53 -28.43 9.11 17.92
N ILE A 54 -27.82 8.02 17.46
CA ILE A 54 -26.65 8.06 16.59
C ILE A 54 -27.11 8.54 15.21
N ASN A 55 -27.20 9.85 15.01
CA ASN A 55 -27.15 10.44 13.69
C ASN A 55 -25.70 10.38 13.22
N LEU A 56 -25.26 9.20 12.78
CA LEU A 56 -24.00 9.06 12.05
C LEU A 56 -24.12 9.97 10.81
N PRO A 57 -23.21 10.94 10.61
CA PRO A 57 -23.00 11.46 9.28
C PRO A 57 -22.67 10.25 8.41
N ALA A 58 -23.52 9.97 7.43
CA ALA A 58 -23.18 8.99 6.42
C ALA A 58 -21.81 9.40 5.86
N HIS A 59 -20.82 8.50 5.92
CA HIS A 59 -19.53 8.63 5.26
C HIS A 59 -18.43 9.42 6.03
N LYS A 60 -17.83 8.81 7.05
CA LYS A 60 -16.39 9.03 7.29
C LYS A 60 -15.62 8.20 6.26
N GLN A 61 -14.68 8.82 5.54
CA GLN A 61 -13.85 8.10 4.56
C GLN A 61 -12.85 7.20 5.28
N GLY A 62 -13.02 5.89 5.15
CA GLY A 62 -12.13 4.90 5.73
C GLY A 62 -12.64 3.49 5.43
N CYS A 63 -11.85 2.48 5.75
CA CYS A 63 -12.35 1.14 6.00
C CYS A 63 -12.19 0.88 7.50
N CYS A 64 -13.01 -0.01 8.07
CA CYS A 64 -12.90 -0.45 9.46
C CYS A 64 -13.61 0.42 10.52
N SER A 65 -14.55 1.31 10.13
CA SER A 65 -15.45 2.03 11.06
C SER A 65 -16.67 1.19 11.51
N ALA A 66 -17.44 1.67 12.48
CA ALA A 66 -18.69 1.02 12.87
C ALA A 66 -19.74 1.10 11.76
N SER A 67 -19.81 2.23 11.04
CA SER A 67 -20.67 2.34 9.84
C SER A 67 -20.29 1.35 8.75
N ASP A 68 -18.99 1.16 8.48
CA ASP A 68 -18.55 0.20 7.47
C ASP A 68 -18.85 -1.24 7.87
N ALA A 69 -18.77 -1.55 9.18
CA ALA A 69 -19.15 -2.87 9.68
C ALA A 69 -20.64 -3.13 9.48
N ALA A 70 -21.49 -2.11 9.69
CA ALA A 70 -22.93 -2.21 9.45
C ALA A 70 -23.26 -2.40 7.97
N ASP A 71 -22.58 -1.67 7.07
CA ASP A 71 -22.75 -1.85 5.62
C ASP A 71 -22.33 -3.26 5.19
N ALA A 72 -21.20 -3.75 5.70
CA ALA A 72 -20.72 -5.10 5.40
C ALA A 72 -21.66 -6.19 5.93
N ARG A 73 -22.24 -5.99 7.13
CA ARG A 73 -23.29 -6.85 7.69
C ARG A 73 -24.52 -6.89 6.79
N ARG A 74 -25.04 -5.72 6.36
CA ARG A 74 -26.24 -5.66 5.49
C ARG A 74 -26.04 -6.45 4.21
N VAL A 75 -24.89 -6.27 3.56
CA VAL A 75 -24.54 -7.04 2.35
C VAL A 75 -24.46 -8.54 2.65
N ALA A 76 -23.89 -8.94 3.79
CA ALA A 76 -23.84 -10.34 4.18
C ALA A 76 -25.24 -10.95 4.40
N ASP A 77 -26.14 -10.19 5.02
CA ASP A 77 -27.53 -10.61 5.25
C ASP A 77 -28.32 -10.69 3.92
N GLU A 78 -28.18 -9.70 3.03
CA GLU A 78 -28.76 -9.72 1.68
C GLU A 78 -28.29 -10.92 0.84
N LEU A 79 -27.02 -11.29 1.01
CA LEU A 79 -26.41 -12.42 0.33
C LEU A 79 -26.53 -13.72 1.10
N ASP A 80 -27.23 -13.78 2.24
CA ASP A 80 -27.38 -14.99 3.08
C ASP A 80 -26.03 -15.71 3.29
N ILE A 81 -25.02 -14.98 3.77
CA ILE A 81 -23.69 -15.52 4.10
C ILE A 81 -23.37 -15.27 5.58
N PRO A 82 -22.72 -16.21 6.28
CA PRO A 82 -22.23 -15.99 7.64
C PRO A 82 -21.28 -14.80 7.68
N PHE A 83 -21.39 -13.96 8.71
CA PHE A 83 -20.51 -12.80 8.86
C PHE A 83 -20.04 -12.59 10.29
N HIS A 84 -18.73 -12.38 10.42
CA HIS A 84 -18.03 -12.11 11.66
C HIS A 84 -17.39 -10.72 11.62
N ALA A 85 -17.50 -9.98 12.72
CA ALA A 85 -16.78 -8.73 12.92
C ALA A 85 -15.79 -8.92 14.07
N LEU A 86 -14.51 -9.08 13.74
CA LEU A 86 -13.46 -9.36 14.72
C LEU A 86 -12.66 -8.10 15.05
N ASN A 87 -12.22 -8.01 16.31
CA ASN A 87 -11.37 -6.93 16.76
C ASN A 87 -9.91 -7.21 16.39
N PHE A 88 -9.30 -6.28 15.65
CA PHE A 88 -7.89 -6.32 15.29
C PHE A 88 -7.15 -5.06 15.77
N GLN A 89 -7.63 -4.42 16.84
CA GLN A 89 -7.05 -3.20 17.40
C GLN A 89 -5.54 -3.29 17.59
N ASP A 90 -5.02 -4.37 18.16
CA ASP A 90 -3.57 -4.54 18.39
C ASP A 90 -2.78 -4.60 17.08
N ALA A 91 -3.31 -5.33 16.09
CA ALA A 91 -2.68 -5.43 14.77
C ALA A 91 -2.72 -4.09 14.02
N PHE A 92 -3.81 -3.33 14.14
CA PHE A 92 -3.89 -1.97 13.64
C PHE A 92 -2.98 -1.00 14.40
N GLY A 93 -2.83 -1.17 15.71
CA GLY A 93 -1.87 -0.44 16.54
C GLY A 93 -0.46 -0.60 16.00
N ARG A 94 -0.04 -1.83 15.71
CA ARG A 94 1.26 -2.10 15.10
C ARG A 94 1.47 -1.40 13.74
N ILE A 95 0.43 -1.29 12.91
CA ILE A 95 0.52 -0.57 11.63
C ILE A 95 0.67 0.94 11.86
N LYS A 96 -0.06 1.49 12.84
CA LYS A 96 0.06 2.89 13.25
C LYS A 96 1.43 3.20 13.85
N ASP A 97 1.96 2.28 14.67
CA ASP A 97 3.31 2.36 15.23
C ASP A 97 4.35 2.43 14.10
N TYR A 98 4.34 1.45 13.19
CA TYR A 98 5.21 1.45 12.00
C TYR A 98 5.11 2.76 11.21
N PHE A 99 3.90 3.25 10.98
CA PHE A 99 3.67 4.47 10.23
C PHE A 99 4.30 5.68 10.92
N ALA A 100 4.09 5.85 12.22
CA ALA A 100 4.67 6.95 12.98
C ALA A 100 6.20 6.85 13.03
N ASP A 101 6.73 5.67 13.34
CA ASP A 101 8.17 5.46 13.54
C ASP A 101 8.98 5.67 12.23
N GLU A 102 8.42 5.31 11.07
CA GLU A 102 9.06 5.58 9.77
C GLU A 102 9.11 7.09 9.45
N TYR A 103 8.03 7.83 9.70
CA TYR A 103 8.06 9.28 9.52
C TYR A 103 9.04 9.97 10.48
N LEU A 104 9.10 9.51 11.73
CA LEU A 104 10.04 10.04 12.75
C LEU A 104 11.50 9.65 12.49
N SER A 105 11.75 8.69 11.59
CA SER A 105 13.09 8.38 11.07
C SER A 105 13.38 9.05 9.71
N GLY A 106 12.54 10.00 9.28
CA GLY A 106 12.71 10.74 8.02
C GLY A 106 12.40 9.93 6.76
N ARG A 107 11.68 8.82 6.90
CA ARG A 107 11.28 7.92 5.81
C ARG A 107 9.82 8.14 5.44
N THR A 108 9.42 7.68 4.26
CA THR A 108 8.04 7.75 3.77
C THR A 108 7.41 6.36 3.78
N PRO A 109 6.61 5.98 4.78
CA PRO A 109 6.06 4.63 4.92
C PRO A 109 4.97 4.30 3.90
N ASN A 110 4.70 3.01 3.73
CA ASN A 110 3.51 2.51 3.04
C ASN A 110 2.67 1.61 3.97
N PRO A 111 1.71 2.17 4.72
CA PRO A 111 0.91 1.40 5.68
C PRO A 111 -0.04 0.41 5.01
N CYS A 112 -0.41 0.63 3.74
CA CYS A 112 -1.30 -0.27 3.01
C CYS A 112 -0.65 -1.63 2.72
N VAL A 113 0.64 -1.64 2.35
CA VAL A 113 1.41 -2.88 2.19
C VAL A 113 1.49 -3.62 3.54
N MET A 114 1.80 -2.90 4.63
CA MET A 114 1.85 -3.52 5.97
C MET A 114 0.51 -4.10 6.40
N CYS A 115 -0.59 -3.39 6.13
CA CYS A 115 -1.94 -3.87 6.38
C CYS A 115 -2.23 -5.15 5.60
N ASN A 116 -1.85 -5.21 4.32
CA ASN A 116 -2.02 -6.43 3.54
C ASN A 116 -1.22 -7.59 4.14
N ASN A 117 0.07 -7.39 4.41
CA ASN A 117 0.96 -8.45 4.89
C ASN A 117 0.54 -8.96 6.29
N TRP A 118 0.41 -8.06 7.27
CA TRP A 118 0.22 -8.44 8.67
C TRP A 118 -1.23 -8.77 9.01
N LEU A 119 -2.18 -8.11 8.35
CA LEU A 119 -3.58 -8.22 8.70
C LEU A 119 -4.37 -9.04 7.67
N LYS A 120 -4.42 -8.58 6.41
CA LYS A 120 -5.32 -9.21 5.43
C LYS A 120 -4.85 -10.57 4.94
N PHE A 121 -3.57 -10.87 4.89
CA PHE A 121 -3.07 -12.18 4.47
C PHE A 121 -2.47 -12.98 5.62
N GLY A 122 -2.07 -12.34 6.72
CA GLY A 122 -1.73 -13.00 7.98
C GLY A 122 -2.97 -13.43 8.77
N ARG A 123 -3.59 -12.48 9.49
CA ARG A 123 -4.71 -12.76 10.42
C ARG A 123 -5.96 -13.34 9.74
N LEU A 124 -6.28 -12.91 8.53
CA LEU A 124 -7.40 -13.48 7.78
C LEU A 124 -7.20 -14.98 7.49
N TRP A 125 -5.97 -15.37 7.17
CA TRP A 125 -5.62 -16.77 6.90
C TRP A 125 -5.65 -17.61 8.17
N GLU A 126 -5.16 -17.07 9.30
CA GLU A 126 -5.31 -17.72 10.62
C GLU A 126 -6.78 -18.01 10.94
N PHE A 127 -7.67 -17.02 10.75
CA PHE A 127 -9.10 -17.19 10.95
C PHE A 127 -9.71 -18.18 9.96
N ALA A 128 -9.33 -18.12 8.68
CA ALA A 128 -9.81 -19.05 7.65
C ALA A 128 -9.55 -20.50 8.03
N GLN A 129 -8.37 -20.81 8.56
CA GLN A 129 -8.05 -22.15 9.03
C GLN A 129 -8.93 -22.58 10.22
N GLN A 130 -9.22 -21.68 11.16
CA GLN A 130 -10.07 -21.97 12.33
C GLN A 130 -11.52 -22.31 11.94
N VAL A 131 -12.03 -21.71 10.87
CA VAL A 131 -13.39 -21.96 10.37
C VAL A 131 -13.44 -23.04 9.26
N GLY A 132 -12.32 -23.74 9.02
CA GLY A 132 -12.23 -24.80 8.02
C GLY A 132 -12.31 -24.32 6.57
N ALA A 133 -12.02 -23.04 6.32
CA ALA A 133 -11.92 -22.51 4.96
C ALA A 133 -10.56 -22.86 4.33
N THR A 134 -10.58 -23.21 3.05
CA THR A 134 -9.37 -23.58 2.29
C THR A 134 -8.81 -22.42 1.48
N ARG A 135 -9.54 -21.30 1.42
CA ARG A 135 -9.17 -20.10 0.67
C ARG A 135 -9.57 -18.82 1.40
N ILE A 136 -8.90 -17.73 1.05
CA ILE A 136 -9.25 -16.37 1.45
C ILE A 136 -9.47 -15.50 0.22
N ALA A 137 -10.36 -14.53 0.33
CA ALA A 137 -10.66 -13.60 -0.73
C ALA A 137 -10.63 -12.16 -0.23
N THR A 138 -10.35 -11.24 -1.16
CA THR A 138 -10.42 -9.81 -0.91
C THR A 138 -10.94 -9.09 -2.16
N GLY A 139 -11.50 -7.89 -1.99
CA GLY A 139 -11.92 -7.04 -3.10
C GLY A 139 -10.79 -6.26 -3.77
N HIS A 140 -9.56 -6.79 -3.81
CA HIS A 140 -8.46 -6.09 -4.49
C HIS A 140 -8.52 -6.24 -6.01
N TYR A 141 -8.17 -5.18 -6.72
CA TYR A 141 -7.96 -5.17 -8.17
C TYR A 141 -6.59 -5.76 -8.53
N ALA A 142 -6.48 -7.08 -8.37
CA ALA A 142 -5.34 -7.88 -8.80
C ALA A 142 -5.85 -9.23 -9.30
N GLN A 143 -5.06 -10.00 -10.02
CA GLN A 143 -5.49 -11.31 -10.53
C GLN A 143 -4.62 -12.42 -9.97
N MET A 144 -5.24 -13.58 -9.72
CA MET A 144 -4.50 -14.83 -9.55
C MET A 144 -4.63 -15.62 -10.84
N ILE A 145 -3.54 -15.76 -11.59
CA ILE A 145 -3.51 -16.43 -12.88
C ILE A 145 -2.70 -17.72 -12.75
N CYS A 146 -3.20 -18.82 -13.32
CA CYS A 146 -2.43 -20.05 -13.39
C CYS A 146 -1.31 -19.89 -14.43
N GLY A 147 -0.06 -20.01 -14.00
CA GLY A 147 1.10 -19.96 -14.88
C GLY A 147 1.21 -21.20 -15.79
N PRO A 148 2.15 -21.20 -16.75
CA PRO A 148 2.40 -22.35 -17.63
C PRO A 148 2.69 -23.65 -16.87
N ASP A 149 3.34 -23.54 -15.71
CA ASP A 149 3.75 -24.68 -14.88
C ASP A 149 2.66 -25.13 -13.91
N GLY A 150 1.46 -24.53 -13.97
CA GLY A 150 0.36 -24.79 -13.02
C GLY A 150 0.45 -23.97 -11.73
N GLU A 151 1.56 -23.26 -11.50
CA GLU A 151 1.76 -22.44 -10.31
C GLU A 151 0.94 -21.14 -10.36
N PRO A 152 0.26 -20.75 -9.26
CA PRO A 152 -0.51 -19.51 -9.20
C PRO A 152 0.41 -18.28 -9.17
N GLN A 153 0.11 -17.32 -10.02
CA GLN A 153 0.85 -16.09 -10.21
C GLN A 153 -0.01 -14.89 -9.81
N LEU A 154 0.53 -14.03 -8.95
CA LEU A 154 -0.05 -12.72 -8.69
C LEU A 154 0.20 -11.83 -9.91
N CYS A 155 -0.87 -11.34 -10.52
CA CYS A 155 -0.84 -10.46 -11.66
C CYS A 155 -1.58 -9.15 -11.40
N ARG A 156 -1.28 -8.14 -12.22
CA ARG A 156 -2.00 -6.88 -12.27
C ARG A 156 -3.49 -7.11 -12.52
N GLY A 157 -4.32 -6.22 -11.98
CA GLY A 157 -5.75 -6.16 -12.31
C GLY A 157 -5.96 -5.81 -13.78
N ARG A 158 -7.07 -6.27 -14.37
CA ARG A 158 -7.49 -5.88 -15.74
C ARG A 158 -7.62 -4.37 -15.88
N ASP A 159 -8.15 -3.70 -14.86
CA ASP A 159 -8.22 -2.25 -14.77
C ASP A 159 -6.91 -1.66 -14.21
N LEU A 160 -6.00 -1.29 -15.10
CA LEU A 160 -4.70 -0.72 -14.71
C LEU A 160 -4.82 0.60 -13.93
N SER A 161 -5.95 1.33 -14.05
CA SER A 161 -6.18 2.57 -13.29
C SER A 161 -6.52 2.32 -11.83
N LYS A 162 -6.96 1.10 -11.52
CA LYS A 162 -7.33 0.64 -10.17
C LYS A 162 -6.43 -0.48 -9.67
N ASP A 163 -5.44 -0.92 -10.46
CA ASP A 163 -4.55 -2.02 -10.11
C ASP A 163 -3.94 -1.87 -8.71
N GLN A 164 -4.12 -2.90 -7.91
CA GLN A 164 -3.66 -2.98 -6.52
C GLN A 164 -2.53 -3.99 -6.33
N SER A 165 -1.99 -4.57 -7.41
CA SER A 165 -0.90 -5.55 -7.35
C SER A 165 0.34 -5.03 -6.58
N TYR A 166 0.64 -3.73 -6.70
CA TYR A 166 1.77 -3.09 -6.01
C TYR A 166 1.69 -3.24 -4.49
N VAL A 167 0.50 -3.09 -3.88
CA VAL A 167 0.39 -3.19 -2.41
C VAL A 167 0.34 -4.64 -1.92
N LEU A 168 0.43 -5.62 -2.81
CA LEU A 168 0.31 -7.05 -2.55
C LEU A 168 1.64 -7.80 -2.71
N PHE A 169 2.73 -7.13 -3.08
CA PHE A 169 4.03 -7.79 -3.30
C PHE A 169 4.58 -8.53 -2.07
N GLY A 170 4.16 -8.14 -0.87
CA GLY A 170 4.62 -8.71 0.40
C GLY A 170 3.81 -9.91 0.89
N ILE A 171 2.89 -10.44 0.08
CA ILE A 171 2.20 -11.70 0.36
C ILE A 171 3.22 -12.84 0.47
N GLU A 172 3.00 -13.76 1.41
CA GLU A 172 3.82 -14.97 1.48
C GLU A 172 3.54 -15.86 0.26
N ARG A 173 4.59 -16.27 -0.47
CA ARG A 173 4.46 -17.07 -1.70
C ARG A 173 3.64 -18.34 -1.50
N SER A 174 3.74 -18.97 -0.33
CA SER A 174 2.98 -20.19 0.04
C SER A 174 1.46 -19.98 0.09
N LEU A 175 1.00 -18.73 0.25
CA LEU A 175 -0.42 -18.37 0.31
C LEU A 175 -1.03 -18.10 -1.07
N LEU A 176 -0.23 -17.91 -2.12
CA LEU A 176 -0.75 -17.63 -3.47
C LEU A 176 -1.83 -18.64 -3.94
N PRO A 177 -1.67 -19.97 -3.75
CA PRO A 177 -2.70 -20.94 -4.13
C PRO A 177 -4.01 -20.82 -3.34
N ARG A 178 -3.99 -20.13 -2.20
CA ARG A 178 -5.11 -19.97 -1.27
C ARG A 178 -5.86 -18.66 -1.44
N ILE A 179 -5.36 -17.74 -2.26
CA ILE A 179 -5.90 -16.38 -2.38
C ILE A 179 -6.76 -16.23 -3.63
N LEU A 180 -7.90 -15.55 -3.47
CA LEU A 180 -8.81 -15.17 -4.55
C LEU A 180 -8.96 -13.64 -4.62
N PHE A 181 -8.99 -13.13 -5.85
CA PHE A 181 -9.28 -11.72 -6.14
C PHE A 181 -10.44 -11.63 -7.15
N PRO A 182 -11.70 -11.79 -6.69
CA PRO A 182 -12.83 -11.99 -7.60
C PRO A 182 -13.08 -10.81 -8.54
N VAL A 183 -12.73 -9.59 -8.12
CA VAL A 183 -12.96 -8.36 -8.89
C VAL A 183 -11.84 -8.05 -9.89
N GLY A 184 -10.70 -8.75 -9.82
CA GLY A 184 -9.51 -8.43 -10.61
C GLY A 184 -9.68 -8.57 -12.13
N GLY A 185 -10.63 -9.38 -12.57
CA GLY A 185 -10.97 -9.57 -13.98
C GLY A 185 -11.93 -8.53 -14.56
N PHE A 186 -12.28 -7.50 -13.79
CA PHE A 186 -13.30 -6.52 -14.13
C PHE A 186 -12.74 -5.09 -14.09
N GLU A 187 -13.31 -4.23 -14.92
CA GLU A 187 -13.21 -2.79 -14.80
C GLU A 187 -14.04 -2.29 -13.61
N LYS A 188 -13.62 -1.17 -13.01
CA LYS A 188 -14.37 -0.59 -11.88
C LYS A 188 -15.83 -0.29 -12.21
N ARG A 189 -16.09 0.10 -13.45
CA ARG A 189 -17.44 0.38 -13.95
C ARG A 189 -18.30 -0.90 -13.96
N GLU A 190 -17.76 -2.01 -14.48
CA GLU A 190 -18.45 -3.30 -14.52
C GLU A 190 -18.79 -3.78 -13.09
N ILE A 191 -17.90 -3.55 -12.11
CA ILE A 191 -18.16 -3.85 -10.69
C ILE A 191 -19.33 -3.05 -10.12
N ARG A 192 -19.43 -1.75 -10.42
CA ARG A 192 -20.54 -0.90 -9.98
C ARG A 192 -21.87 -1.31 -10.63
N GLU A 193 -21.84 -1.64 -11.92
CA GLU A 193 -23.01 -2.14 -12.66
C GLU A 193 -23.50 -3.48 -12.09
N LEU A 194 -22.58 -4.40 -11.80
CA LEU A 194 -22.89 -5.68 -11.18
C LEU A 194 -23.48 -5.51 -9.78
N ALA A 195 -22.90 -4.64 -8.95
CA ALA A 195 -23.44 -4.33 -7.63
C ALA A 195 -24.85 -3.72 -7.72
N GLY A 196 -25.09 -2.82 -8.68
CA GLY A 196 -26.41 -2.24 -8.94
C GLY A 196 -27.43 -3.27 -9.42
N ALA A 197 -27.05 -4.18 -10.32
CA ALA A 197 -27.91 -5.27 -10.80
C ALA A 197 -28.26 -6.26 -9.67
N ALA A 198 -27.31 -6.53 -8.78
CA ALA A 198 -27.51 -7.31 -7.56
C ALA A 198 -28.26 -6.55 -6.45
N ARG A 199 -28.63 -5.28 -6.68
CA ARG A 199 -29.33 -4.38 -5.74
C ARG A 199 -28.59 -4.16 -4.42
N LEU A 200 -27.26 -4.25 -4.43
CA LEU A 200 -26.43 -3.99 -3.25
C LEU A 200 -26.42 -2.50 -2.94
N GLU A 201 -26.76 -2.12 -1.71
CA GLU A 201 -26.80 -0.72 -1.25
C GLU A 201 -25.45 0.00 -1.44
N THR A 202 -24.35 -0.74 -1.41
CA THR A 202 -22.99 -0.22 -1.56
C THR A 202 -22.63 0.20 -2.98
N ALA A 203 -23.46 -0.09 -4.00
CA ALA A 203 -23.16 0.16 -5.42
C ALA A 203 -22.72 1.61 -5.73
N ASN A 204 -23.33 2.59 -5.05
CA ASN A 204 -23.05 4.02 -5.26
C ASN A 204 -22.05 4.60 -4.25
N LYS A 205 -21.55 3.80 -3.30
CA LYS A 205 -20.60 4.26 -2.28
C LYS A 205 -19.30 4.75 -2.96
N LYS A 206 -18.73 5.83 -2.43
CA LYS A 206 -17.44 6.35 -2.90
C LYS A 206 -16.33 5.38 -2.49
N ASP A 207 -15.31 5.28 -3.34
CA ASP A 207 -14.11 4.49 -3.04
C ASP A 207 -13.34 5.14 -1.88
N SER A 208 -12.76 4.34 -0.99
CA SER A 208 -11.79 4.82 0.00
C SER A 208 -10.48 5.20 -0.72
N GLN A 209 -10.12 6.48 -0.68
CA GLN A 209 -8.91 7.00 -1.35
C GLN A 209 -7.75 7.23 -0.36
N GLU A 210 -8.07 7.56 0.89
CA GLU A 210 -7.09 7.95 1.91
C GLU A 210 -6.64 6.77 2.78
N ILE A 211 -5.53 6.95 3.49
CA ILE A 211 -5.07 6.00 4.52
C ILE A 211 -6.18 5.84 5.55
N CYS A 212 -6.56 4.59 5.86
CA CYS A 212 -7.80 4.30 6.60
C CYS A 212 -7.89 4.95 7.99
N PHE A 213 -6.75 5.22 8.65
CA PHE A 213 -6.70 5.88 9.95
C PHE A 213 -6.31 7.38 9.88
N ILE A 214 -6.21 7.96 8.67
CA ILE A 214 -5.90 9.38 8.43
C ILE A 214 -6.89 9.92 7.36
N PRO A 215 -8.18 10.03 7.70
CA PRO A 215 -9.24 10.31 6.73
C PRO A 215 -9.18 11.71 6.10
N ASP A 216 -8.41 12.62 6.69
CA ASP A 216 -8.23 14.00 6.23
C ASP A 216 -6.84 14.26 5.64
N ASN A 217 -6.08 13.19 5.40
CA ASN A 217 -4.76 13.23 4.78
C ASN A 217 -3.71 14.09 5.53
N ASN A 218 -3.91 14.31 6.83
CA ASN A 218 -2.98 15.06 7.68
C ASN A 218 -2.15 14.12 8.57
N HIS A 219 -1.11 13.53 7.99
CA HIS A 219 -0.23 12.60 8.71
C HIS A 219 0.55 13.26 9.85
N ALA A 220 0.98 14.52 9.69
CA ALA A 220 1.67 15.25 10.74
C ALA A 220 0.79 15.45 11.99
N ARG A 221 -0.50 15.77 11.81
CA ARG A 221 -1.44 15.83 12.93
C ARG A 221 -1.62 14.45 13.57
N PHE A 222 -1.80 13.40 12.77
CA PHE A 222 -1.91 12.04 13.27
C PHE A 222 -0.71 11.64 14.14
N ILE A 223 0.52 11.92 13.70
CA ILE A 223 1.74 11.60 14.45
C ILE A 223 1.76 12.35 15.78
N ASN A 224 1.45 13.65 15.79
CA ASN A 224 1.38 14.44 17.03
C ASN A 224 0.30 13.93 17.99
N ASP A 225 -0.89 13.59 17.50
CA ASP A 225 -1.97 13.05 18.33
C ASP A 225 -1.62 11.65 18.88
N TYR A 226 -0.87 10.86 18.13
CA TYR A 226 -0.58 9.45 18.45
C TYR A 226 0.69 9.24 19.30
N ARG A 227 1.76 10.01 19.03
CA ARG A 227 3.06 9.93 19.72
C ARG A 227 3.30 11.10 20.68
N GLY A 228 2.44 12.11 20.69
CA GLY A 228 2.69 13.38 21.34
C GLY A 228 3.61 14.29 20.51
N PRO A 229 3.81 15.54 20.94
CA PRO A 229 4.71 16.49 20.27
C PRO A 229 6.14 15.93 20.16
N GLN A 230 6.76 16.12 19.00
CA GLN A 230 8.12 15.65 18.71
C GLN A 230 9.07 16.82 18.47
N GLU A 231 10.33 16.68 18.87
CA GLU A 231 11.38 17.66 18.57
C GLU A 231 12.02 17.39 17.20
N THR A 232 11.27 17.66 16.15
CA THR A 232 11.68 17.39 14.75
C THR A 232 11.82 18.67 13.92
N SER A 233 11.61 19.83 14.52
CA SER A 233 11.85 21.13 13.89
C SER A 233 13.33 21.34 13.58
N GLY A 234 13.60 22.05 12.50
CA GLY A 234 14.96 22.31 12.03
C GLY A 234 14.98 23.20 10.79
N HIS A 235 15.99 23.02 9.95
CA HIS A 235 16.28 23.94 8.85
C HIS A 235 15.97 23.34 7.48
N PHE A 236 15.46 24.18 6.59
CA PHE A 236 15.57 23.93 5.16
C PHE A 236 16.98 24.28 4.69
N VAL A 237 17.62 23.37 3.97
CA VAL A 237 18.98 23.56 3.45
C VAL A 237 19.06 23.27 1.95
N THR A 238 20.02 23.83 1.23
CA THR A 238 20.36 23.39 -0.14
C THR A 238 21.17 22.09 -0.11
N PRO A 239 21.36 21.40 -1.25
CA PRO A 239 22.29 20.28 -1.33
C PRO A 239 23.73 20.63 -0.89
N GLU A 240 24.14 21.89 -1.06
CA GLU A 240 25.44 22.44 -0.65
C GLU A 240 25.49 22.81 0.85
N GLY A 241 24.36 22.75 1.56
CA GLY A 241 24.25 23.05 2.98
C GLY A 241 23.94 24.52 3.32
N GLU A 242 23.54 25.35 2.35
CA GLU A 242 23.11 26.72 2.63
C GLU A 242 21.72 26.71 3.28
N VAL A 243 21.58 27.40 4.42
CA VAL A 243 20.30 27.50 5.15
C VAL A 243 19.35 28.46 4.43
N LEU A 244 18.17 27.95 4.10
CA LEU A 244 17.12 28.69 3.38
C LEU A 244 16.00 29.20 4.30
N GLY A 245 15.90 28.64 5.51
CA GLY A 245 14.87 28.97 6.50
C GLY A 245 14.61 27.81 7.46
N GLU A 246 13.51 27.89 8.21
CA GLU A 246 13.14 26.91 9.24
C GLU A 246 11.83 26.18 8.90
N HIS A 247 11.67 24.97 9.43
CA HIS A 247 10.44 24.20 9.37
C HIS A 247 10.02 23.66 10.73
N GLY A 248 8.69 23.52 10.94
CA GLY A 248 8.11 23.05 12.19
C GLY A 248 8.00 21.53 12.33
N GLY A 249 8.97 20.77 11.78
CA GLY A 249 8.98 19.31 11.82
C GLY A 249 9.29 18.64 10.48
N PHE A 250 10.33 17.80 10.37
CA PHE A 250 10.68 17.12 9.12
C PHE A 250 9.66 16.05 8.70
N GLU A 251 8.88 15.51 9.66
CA GLU A 251 7.83 14.51 9.46
C GLU A 251 6.66 15.01 8.61
N ARG A 252 6.59 16.33 8.37
CA ARG A 252 5.59 17.00 7.53
C ARG A 252 5.90 16.94 6.04
N PHE A 253 7.08 16.43 5.69
CA PHE A 253 7.61 16.48 4.34
C PHE A 253 7.82 15.09 3.77
N THR A 254 7.78 14.99 2.45
CA THR A 254 8.03 13.75 1.72
C THR A 254 8.89 14.08 0.50
N ILE A 255 9.80 13.17 0.13
CA ILE A 255 10.67 13.36 -1.03
C ILE A 255 9.84 13.58 -2.29
N GLY A 256 10.20 14.59 -3.08
CA GLY A 256 9.49 15.06 -4.26
C GLY A 256 8.36 16.05 -3.97
N GLN A 257 8.10 16.40 -2.70
CA GLN A 257 7.11 17.41 -2.34
C GLN A 257 7.55 18.81 -2.80
N ARG A 258 6.65 19.51 -3.48
CA ARG A 258 6.83 20.91 -3.95
C ARG A 258 5.97 21.92 -3.21
N ARG A 259 4.76 21.54 -2.81
CA ARG A 259 3.77 22.43 -2.18
C ARG A 259 3.83 22.29 -0.66
N GLY A 260 3.36 23.33 0.06
CA GLY A 260 3.26 23.28 1.52
C GLY A 260 4.60 23.41 2.25
N LEU A 261 5.62 23.99 1.60
CA LEU A 261 6.93 24.25 2.23
C LEU A 261 6.90 25.45 3.20
N GLY A 262 5.85 26.28 3.17
CA GLY A 262 5.70 27.44 4.07
C GLY A 262 6.61 28.63 3.78
N ILE A 263 7.54 28.49 2.82
CA ILE A 263 8.47 29.55 2.39
C ILE A 263 8.29 29.82 0.89
N ALA A 264 8.27 31.09 0.52
CA ALA A 264 8.26 31.52 -0.87
C ALA A 264 9.70 31.56 -1.39
N PHE A 265 10.02 30.68 -2.32
CA PHE A 265 11.28 30.69 -3.05
C PHE A 265 11.09 31.43 -4.39
N GLY A 266 12.14 32.10 -4.87
CA GLY A 266 12.14 32.75 -6.20
C GLY A 266 12.02 31.76 -7.37
N GLU A 267 12.16 30.47 -7.10
CA GLU A 267 12.08 29.38 -8.07
C GLU A 267 11.38 28.14 -7.45
N PRO A 268 10.81 27.22 -8.25
CA PRO A 268 10.21 26.00 -7.73
C PRO A 268 11.27 25.07 -7.09
N ARG A 269 11.14 24.82 -5.78
CA ARG A 269 11.98 23.87 -5.04
C ARG A 269 11.21 22.61 -4.65
N PHE A 270 11.95 21.51 -4.50
CA PHE A 270 11.45 20.19 -4.14
C PHE A 270 12.24 19.63 -2.96
N VAL A 271 11.57 18.87 -2.09
CA VAL A 271 12.24 18.09 -1.03
C VAL A 271 13.03 16.96 -1.69
N VAL A 272 14.35 17.03 -1.67
CA VAL A 272 15.24 16.03 -2.31
C VAL A 272 15.69 14.96 -1.32
N GLU A 273 15.87 15.33 -0.06
CA GLU A 273 16.38 14.47 1.00
C GLU A 273 15.85 14.96 2.35
N ILE A 274 15.66 14.04 3.30
CA ILE A 274 15.33 14.34 4.68
C ILE A 274 16.44 13.73 5.55
N ARG A 275 17.15 14.57 6.30
CA ARG A 275 18.23 14.17 7.21
C ARG A 275 17.72 14.24 8.64
N ALA A 276 17.14 13.14 9.11
CA ALA A 276 16.51 13.09 10.44
C ALA A 276 17.49 13.38 11.59
N GLU A 277 18.75 12.95 11.47
CA GLU A 277 19.78 13.15 12.51
C GLU A 277 20.12 14.63 12.72
N SER A 278 20.28 15.41 11.64
CA SER A 278 20.51 16.85 11.69
C SER A 278 19.22 17.68 11.72
N ARG A 279 18.06 17.03 11.60
CA ARG A 279 16.73 17.66 11.46
C ARG A 279 16.66 18.61 10.26
N GLU A 280 17.34 18.27 9.17
CA GLU A 280 17.38 19.10 7.97
C GLU A 280 16.46 18.53 6.89
N VAL A 281 15.77 19.43 6.19
CA VAL A 281 15.03 19.12 4.97
C VAL A 281 15.76 19.76 3.80
N VAL A 282 16.34 18.92 2.94
CA VAL A 282 17.13 19.40 1.80
C VAL A 282 16.18 19.76 0.66
N LEU A 283 16.29 20.99 0.18
CA LEU A 283 15.51 21.54 -0.93
C LEU A 283 16.40 21.80 -2.14
N GLY A 284 16.07 21.15 -3.25
CA GLY A 284 16.78 21.30 -4.52
C GLY A 284 15.85 21.58 -5.69
N LEU A 285 16.43 21.55 -6.88
CA LEU A 285 15.72 21.61 -8.14
C LEU A 285 15.12 20.23 -8.47
N ARG A 286 14.28 20.19 -9.51
CA ARG A 286 13.71 18.91 -9.99
C ARG A 286 14.79 17.92 -10.42
N GLU A 287 15.88 18.43 -10.96
CA GLU A 287 17.01 17.66 -11.49
C GLU A 287 17.73 16.89 -10.37
N ASP A 288 17.76 17.44 -9.17
CA ASP A 288 18.36 16.82 -7.98
C ASP A 288 17.59 15.60 -7.48
N LEU A 289 16.32 15.43 -7.89
CA LEU A 289 15.53 14.23 -7.62
C LEU A 289 15.86 13.07 -8.55
N ALA A 290 16.61 13.30 -9.64
CA ALA A 290 16.91 12.29 -10.64
C ALA A 290 17.87 11.23 -10.07
N CYS A 291 17.41 9.99 -10.04
CA CYS A 291 18.15 8.84 -9.53
C CYS A 291 18.38 7.84 -10.67
N ALA A 292 19.61 7.36 -10.83
CA ALA A 292 19.94 6.31 -11.79
C ALA A 292 19.57 4.91 -11.27
N GLY A 293 19.34 4.79 -9.96
CA GLY A 293 18.94 3.54 -9.34
C GLY A 293 18.57 3.67 -7.88
N LEU A 294 18.47 2.52 -7.21
CA LEU A 294 18.19 2.44 -5.78
C LEU A 294 18.73 1.16 -5.15
N LYS A 295 18.86 1.17 -3.83
CA LYS A 295 19.02 -0.03 -2.99
C LYS A 295 17.74 -0.30 -2.23
N ALA A 296 17.33 -1.56 -2.18
CA ALA A 296 16.21 -2.00 -1.38
C ALA A 296 16.55 -3.25 -0.55
N ASP A 297 15.85 -3.42 0.55
CA ASP A 297 16.03 -4.52 1.49
C ASP A 297 14.70 -5.20 1.85
N ARG A 298 14.76 -6.19 2.76
CA ARG A 298 13.58 -6.95 3.21
C ARG A 298 12.76 -7.43 2.00
N CYS A 299 13.48 -8.01 1.04
CA CYS A 299 12.93 -8.43 -0.24
C CYS A 299 11.98 -9.60 -0.04
N ASN A 300 10.89 -9.62 -0.81
CA ASN A 300 9.95 -10.73 -0.89
C ASN A 300 9.72 -11.09 -2.37
N TRP A 301 9.98 -12.35 -2.73
CA TRP A 301 9.86 -12.84 -4.10
C TRP A 301 8.69 -13.83 -4.22
N LEU A 302 7.78 -13.54 -5.14
CA LEU A 302 6.61 -14.35 -5.48
C LEU A 302 6.86 -15.30 -6.66
N ALA A 303 8.05 -15.21 -7.25
CA ALA A 303 8.53 -16.01 -8.36
C ALA A 303 9.99 -16.40 -8.11
N ASP A 304 10.44 -17.49 -8.73
CA ASP A 304 11.87 -17.75 -8.83
C ASP A 304 12.47 -16.77 -9.82
N VAL A 305 13.47 -16.01 -9.37
CA VAL A 305 14.18 -15.00 -10.16
C VAL A 305 15.67 -15.28 -10.08
N PRO A 306 16.43 -15.06 -11.17
CA PRO A 306 17.89 -15.19 -11.12
C PRO A 306 18.50 -14.04 -10.32
N ALA A 307 19.79 -14.15 -9.99
CA ALA A 307 20.52 -13.10 -9.27
C ALA A 307 20.58 -11.78 -10.05
N VAL A 308 20.61 -11.84 -11.38
CA VAL A 308 20.58 -10.67 -12.26
C VAL A 308 19.52 -10.86 -13.33
N PHE A 309 18.61 -9.90 -13.47
CA PHE A 309 17.55 -9.92 -14.50
C PHE A 309 17.07 -8.53 -14.87
N ARG A 310 16.39 -8.42 -16.01
CA ARG A 310 15.70 -7.21 -16.45
C ARG A 310 14.20 -7.33 -16.21
N CYS A 311 13.58 -6.25 -15.76
CA CYS A 311 12.14 -6.19 -15.51
C CYS A 311 11.63 -4.75 -15.56
N GLN A 312 10.30 -4.60 -15.47
CA GLN A 312 9.69 -3.32 -15.15
C GLN A 312 9.53 -3.18 -13.65
N ALA A 313 9.72 -1.99 -13.08
CA ALA A 313 9.54 -1.80 -11.65
C ALA A 313 8.86 -0.48 -11.28
N GLN A 314 8.07 -0.50 -10.22
CA GLN A 314 7.42 0.69 -9.65
C GLN A 314 8.07 1.07 -8.32
N ILE A 315 8.35 2.36 -8.18
CA ILE A 315 8.91 2.96 -6.95
C ILE A 315 7.85 3.54 -6.02
N ARG A 316 6.63 3.75 -6.52
CA ARG A 316 5.44 4.23 -5.80
C ARG A 316 4.18 3.72 -6.49
N TYR A 317 3.08 3.62 -5.75
CA TYR A 317 1.80 3.05 -6.23
C TYR A 317 1.29 3.64 -7.55
N GLN A 318 1.24 4.97 -7.67
CA GLN A 318 0.75 5.67 -8.88
C GLN A 318 1.85 5.96 -9.90
N HIS A 319 3.08 5.48 -9.68
CA HIS A 319 4.18 5.74 -10.60
C HIS A 319 4.10 4.78 -11.79
N PRO A 320 4.29 5.24 -13.03
CA PRO A 320 4.47 4.35 -14.16
C PRO A 320 5.65 3.39 -13.90
N PRO A 321 5.53 2.10 -14.27
CA PRO A 321 6.66 1.20 -14.22
C PRO A 321 7.81 1.69 -15.11
N ALA A 322 9.05 1.51 -14.64
CA ALA A 322 10.26 1.85 -15.38
C ALA A 322 11.07 0.58 -15.68
N ASP A 323 11.66 0.52 -16.87
CA ASP A 323 12.58 -0.56 -17.23
C ASP A 323 13.88 -0.45 -16.42
N CYS A 324 14.32 -1.58 -15.88
CA CYS A 324 15.50 -1.64 -15.03
C CYS A 324 16.18 -3.02 -15.07
N GLU A 325 17.43 -3.03 -14.65
CA GLU A 325 18.20 -4.23 -14.32
C GLU A 325 18.29 -4.36 -12.80
N ILE A 326 17.95 -5.54 -12.29
CA ILE A 326 18.02 -5.89 -10.88
C ILE A 326 19.24 -6.77 -10.65
N THR A 327 19.96 -6.49 -9.57
CA THR A 327 20.99 -7.37 -9.00
C THR A 327 20.61 -7.69 -7.56
N ILE A 328 20.42 -8.97 -7.24
CA ILE A 328 20.18 -9.48 -5.90
C ILE A 328 21.53 -9.88 -5.30
N HIS A 329 21.83 -9.37 -4.11
CA HIS A 329 23.08 -9.63 -3.39
C HIS A 329 22.94 -10.81 -2.43
N GLU A 330 24.07 -11.38 -2.01
CA GLU A 330 24.10 -12.54 -1.11
C GLU A 330 23.48 -12.26 0.28
N ASP A 331 23.49 -11.00 0.72
CA ASP A 331 22.86 -10.54 1.97
C ASP A 331 21.33 -10.39 1.87
N GLY A 332 20.75 -10.70 0.72
CA GLY A 332 19.31 -10.60 0.44
C GLY A 332 18.83 -9.19 0.09
N THR A 333 19.73 -8.20 0.03
CA THR A 333 19.41 -6.87 -0.51
C THR A 333 19.38 -6.90 -2.04
N LEU A 334 18.76 -5.89 -2.64
CA LEU A 334 18.80 -5.70 -4.09
C LEU A 334 19.27 -4.32 -4.46
N THR A 335 19.87 -4.22 -5.64
CA THR A 335 20.16 -2.97 -6.34
C THR A 335 19.43 -2.95 -7.66
N ALA A 336 18.73 -1.86 -7.95
CA ALA A 336 18.07 -1.64 -9.22
C ALA A 336 18.79 -0.51 -9.97
N ARG A 337 19.14 -0.73 -11.24
CA ARG A 337 19.64 0.28 -12.17
C ARG A 337 18.57 0.56 -13.20
N PHE A 338 18.05 1.79 -13.24
CA PHE A 338 17.05 2.20 -14.21
C PHE A 338 17.69 2.52 -15.55
N ASP A 339 16.98 2.20 -16.65
CA ASP A 339 17.42 2.59 -17.99
C ASP A 339 17.31 4.11 -18.20
N GLN A 340 16.33 4.75 -17.55
CA GLN A 340 16.11 6.18 -17.55
C GLN A 340 16.00 6.70 -16.11
N PRO A 341 16.57 7.88 -15.79
CA PRO A 341 16.52 8.42 -14.43
C PRO A 341 15.09 8.52 -13.89
N GLN A 342 14.90 8.04 -12.66
CA GLN A 342 13.62 8.08 -11.96
C GLN A 342 13.62 9.19 -10.91
N TYR A 343 12.47 9.82 -10.70
CA TYR A 343 12.32 10.97 -9.81
C TYR A 343 11.53 10.58 -8.57
N GLY A 344 11.97 11.05 -7.39
CA GLY A 344 11.25 10.81 -6.15
C GLY A 344 11.40 9.37 -5.65
N VAL A 345 12.59 8.79 -5.73
CA VAL A 345 12.90 7.57 -4.97
C VAL A 345 12.91 7.93 -3.49
N ALA A 346 11.97 7.39 -2.69
CA ALA A 346 11.84 7.74 -1.28
C ALA A 346 12.12 6.54 -0.38
N PRO A 347 13.10 6.61 0.55
CA PRO A 347 13.31 5.59 1.55
C PRO A 347 12.02 5.30 2.34
N GLY A 348 11.74 4.02 2.58
CA GLY A 348 10.51 3.57 3.26
C GLY A 348 9.35 3.24 2.31
N GLN A 349 9.39 3.68 1.06
CA GLN A 349 8.44 3.22 0.03
C GLN A 349 8.79 1.82 -0.46
N ALA A 350 7.81 1.14 -1.05
CA ALA A 350 8.02 -0.16 -1.66
C ALA A 350 8.54 -0.02 -3.10
N PHE A 351 9.43 -0.93 -3.47
CA PHE A 351 9.90 -1.13 -4.83
C PHE A 351 9.39 -2.49 -5.31
N VAL A 352 8.61 -2.52 -6.39
CA VAL A 352 7.93 -3.74 -6.86
C VAL A 352 8.30 -4.03 -8.31
N CYS A 353 8.76 -5.25 -8.56
CA CYS A 353 9.21 -5.75 -9.85
C CYS A 353 8.10 -6.52 -10.56
N TYR A 354 8.02 -6.33 -11.88
CA TYR A 354 7.01 -6.88 -12.76
C TYR A 354 7.67 -7.48 -14.00
N ASP A 355 7.18 -8.66 -14.39
CA ASP A 355 7.37 -9.21 -15.73
C ASP A 355 6.03 -9.14 -16.46
N GLN A 356 5.89 -8.16 -17.35
CA GLN A 356 4.62 -7.79 -17.98
C GLN A 356 3.53 -7.54 -16.93
N GLN A 357 2.55 -8.44 -16.81
CA GLN A 357 1.47 -8.35 -15.82
C GLN A 357 1.79 -9.07 -14.51
N ARG A 358 2.78 -9.96 -14.49
CA ARG A 358 3.13 -10.77 -13.31
C ARG A 358 3.93 -9.95 -12.31
N VAL A 359 3.55 -9.99 -11.05
CA VAL A 359 4.35 -9.48 -9.93
C VAL A 359 5.43 -10.51 -9.61
N LEU A 360 6.70 -10.12 -9.77
CA LEU A 360 7.83 -10.97 -9.41
C LEU A 360 8.11 -10.93 -7.91
N GLY A 361 7.91 -9.77 -7.30
CA GLY A 361 8.29 -9.50 -5.92
C GLY A 361 8.73 -8.06 -5.75
N GLY A 362 9.48 -7.78 -4.70
CA GLY A 362 9.94 -6.43 -4.41
C GLY A 362 10.66 -6.31 -3.08
N GLY A 363 10.96 -5.08 -2.68
CA GLY A 363 11.61 -4.76 -1.41
C GLY A 363 11.28 -3.35 -0.93
N TRP A 364 11.92 -2.95 0.16
CA TRP A 364 11.75 -1.64 0.78
C TRP A 364 12.92 -0.74 0.43
N ILE A 365 12.63 0.41 -0.16
CA ILE A 365 13.67 1.36 -0.57
C ILE A 365 14.44 1.82 0.67
N ARG A 366 15.76 1.67 0.61
CA ARG A 366 16.71 2.14 1.63
C ARG A 366 17.38 3.43 1.22
N SER A 367 17.82 3.52 -0.02
CA SER A 367 18.47 4.72 -0.56
C SER A 367 18.31 4.81 -2.08
N SER A 368 18.34 6.02 -2.59
CA SER A 368 18.56 6.30 -4.02
C SER A 368 20.04 6.17 -4.38
N LEU A 369 20.31 5.91 -5.65
CA LEU A 369 21.65 5.87 -6.24
C LEU A 369 21.73 6.85 -7.41
N LYS A 370 22.81 7.63 -7.47
CA LYS A 370 23.18 8.49 -8.60
C LYS A 370 23.94 7.67 -9.65
N ALA A 371 24.11 8.25 -10.84
CA ALA A 371 24.80 7.57 -11.95
C ALA A 371 26.23 7.13 -11.58
N ASN A 372 26.94 7.94 -10.79
CA ASN A 372 28.31 7.67 -10.36
C ASN A 372 28.43 6.54 -9.32
N ASP A 373 27.31 6.09 -8.72
CA ASP A 373 27.31 4.99 -7.75
C ASP A 373 27.36 3.61 -8.43
N PHE A 374 27.19 3.56 -9.75
CA PHE A 374 27.32 2.34 -10.52
C PHE A 374 28.73 2.22 -11.09
N PRO A 375 29.39 1.06 -10.97
CA PRO A 375 30.67 0.84 -11.63
C PRO A 375 30.47 1.06 -13.13
N THR A 376 31.30 1.93 -13.71
CA THR A 376 31.33 2.13 -15.16
C THR A 376 31.63 0.77 -15.79
N ALA A 377 30.81 0.32 -16.75
CA ALA A 377 31.12 -0.88 -17.50
C ALA A 377 32.56 -0.76 -18.01
N LEU A 378 33.42 -1.71 -17.65
CA LEU A 378 34.78 -1.76 -18.20
C LEU A 378 34.65 -1.73 -19.73
N PRO A 379 35.39 -0.86 -20.45
CA PRO A 379 35.34 -0.84 -21.89
C PRO A 379 35.62 -2.26 -22.40
N VAL A 380 34.69 -2.78 -23.21
CA VAL A 380 34.85 -4.03 -23.94
C VAL A 380 36.19 -3.92 -24.69
N PRO A 381 37.13 -4.86 -24.51
CA PRO A 381 38.35 -4.85 -25.32
C PRO A 381 37.91 -4.93 -26.76
N THR A 382 38.19 -3.89 -27.54
CA THR A 382 38.09 -3.98 -28.99
C THR A 382 39.11 -5.02 -29.41
N ASP A 383 38.64 -6.20 -29.83
CA ASP A 383 39.45 -7.18 -30.52
C ASP A 383 40.03 -6.50 -31.76
N THR A 384 41.26 -6.00 -31.65
CA THR A 384 42.10 -5.71 -32.79
C THR A 384 42.67 -7.04 -33.28
N THR A 385 41.86 -7.77 -34.06
CA THR A 385 42.39 -8.78 -34.97
C THR A 385 43.06 -8.06 -36.14
N SER A 386 44.39 -8.02 -36.10
CA SER A 386 45.27 -7.76 -37.27
C SER A 386 45.52 -9.05 -38.04
#